data_AF-A0A6H0TQ03-F1
#
_entry.id   AF-A0A6H0TQ03-F1
#
_cell.length_a   1.000
_cell.length_b   1.000
_cell.length_c   1.000
_cell.angle_alpha   90.00
_cell.angle_beta   90.00
_cell.angle_gamma   90.00
#
_symmetry.space_group_name_H-M   'P 1'
#
loop_
_entity.id
_entity.type
_entity.pdbx_description
1 polymer ?
#
loop_
_entity_poly.entity_id
_entity_poly.type
_entity_poly.pdbx_seq_one_letter_code
_entity_poly.pdbx_strand_id
1 'polypeptide(L)'
;MGIVFSFNSFTKHKAKADVDTRETILTTFGDTYDTFLKEPFVIFLSEQSAKNDYLANNENRAYKAPTFNKGEFGISVYDYYKNQNFSKEIKIFYKEGKVEHKTIKHGQQLLIKQAGIIVDLNPDASDLYERDVYYITQKQLDEGNTGIALTNWQTYYLRSDNRGQMNGPLALKFIRQEFPNIKPGSASFDLEKLFHALPEEKQKLATITSNPVNESGIFSYTSVELAEIKKHKLAVVTQHKNEECSSISVKIRNGDNVLRTWEGSTDISTSANWIPEDRSIFTIIPIEKGFNKVYIEANATYLTSANGEVGATGFRAYGQVWTLVNYGFESFSLKNNHGQYLSVHDTSVRLTDKPDKNTIFSITIQTDKWNEWLAKWYPSK
;
A
#
# COMPACT_ATOMS: atom_id res chain seq x y z
N MET A 1 46.26 -22.25 -20.76
CA MET A 1 45.97 -20.80 -20.70
C MET A 1 44.46 -20.68 -20.63
N GLY A 2 43.79 -20.42 -19.52
CA GLY A 2 43.94 -19.38 -18.50
C GLY A 2 42.49 -18.92 -18.25
N ILE A 3 41.95 -19.21 -17.06
CA ILE A 3 40.52 -19.09 -16.73
C ILE A 3 40.12 -17.61 -16.53
N VAL A 4 38.87 -17.32 -16.90
CA VAL A 4 38.07 -16.08 -16.83
C VAL A 4 37.80 -15.63 -15.39
N PHE A 5 37.75 -14.32 -15.11
CA PHE A 5 36.80 -13.77 -14.13
C PHE A 5 36.25 -12.39 -14.52
N SER A 6 34.94 -12.27 -14.35
CA SER A 6 34.05 -11.13 -14.58
C SER A 6 34.26 -9.98 -13.60
N PHE A 7 34.15 -8.74 -14.09
CA PHE A 7 34.03 -7.55 -13.27
C PHE A 7 32.62 -7.43 -12.68
N ASN A 8 32.50 -7.33 -11.36
CA ASN A 8 31.39 -6.66 -10.68
C ASN A 8 31.98 -5.82 -9.55
N SER A 9 31.77 -4.50 -9.58
CA SER A 9 32.24 -3.59 -8.54
C SER A 9 31.34 -3.71 -7.30
N PHE A 10 31.94 -4.00 -6.16
CA PHE A 10 31.27 -4.00 -4.87
C PHE A 10 30.87 -2.58 -4.46
N THR A 11 29.60 -2.21 -4.62
CA THR A 11 29.01 -1.11 -3.84
C THR A 11 28.83 -1.62 -2.42
N LYS A 12 29.63 -1.13 -1.47
CA LYS A 12 29.58 -1.59 -0.08
C LYS A 12 28.37 -0.94 0.62
N HIS A 13 27.22 -1.60 0.53
CA HIS A 13 26.04 -1.22 1.32
C HIS A 13 26.30 -1.49 2.80
N LYS A 14 25.95 -0.54 3.68
CA LYS A 14 25.90 -0.79 5.12
C LYS A 14 24.59 -1.49 5.43
N ALA A 15 24.58 -2.81 5.23
CA ALA A 15 23.49 -3.63 5.71
C ALA A 15 23.46 -3.54 7.24
N LYS A 16 22.35 -3.06 7.79
CA LYS A 16 22.06 -3.32 9.21
C LYS A 16 21.51 -4.74 9.21
N ALA A 17 22.20 -5.67 9.87
CA ALA A 17 21.71 -7.03 10.02
C ALA A 17 20.37 -6.96 10.77
N ASP A 18 19.28 -7.01 10.02
CA ASP A 18 17.99 -7.38 10.57
C ASP A 18 18.10 -8.89 10.81
N VAL A 19 17.94 -9.30 12.06
CA VAL A 19 18.19 -10.68 12.50
C VAL A 19 17.10 -11.63 11.99
N ASP A 20 16.13 -11.15 11.21
CA ASP A 20 14.96 -11.94 10.88
C ASP A 20 14.55 -11.82 9.39
N THR A 21 14.47 -12.99 8.75
CA THR A 21 13.96 -13.34 7.41
C THR A 21 14.86 -13.13 6.17
N ARG A 22 15.10 -14.22 5.43
CA ARG A 22 15.75 -14.24 4.10
C ARG A 22 14.98 -13.45 3.03
N GLU A 23 13.75 -13.06 3.34
CA GLU A 23 12.74 -12.60 2.40
C GLU A 23 12.72 -11.07 2.26
N THR A 24 13.15 -10.34 3.30
CA THR A 24 13.25 -8.88 3.26
C THR A 24 14.55 -8.37 3.88
N ILE A 25 15.11 -7.29 3.36
CA ILE A 25 16.38 -6.70 3.85
C ILE A 25 16.24 -5.18 3.95
N LEU A 26 16.47 -4.63 5.14
CA LEU A 26 16.58 -3.18 5.35
C LEU A 26 18.04 -2.72 5.20
N THR A 27 18.30 -1.79 4.30
CA THR A 27 19.66 -1.33 3.97
C THR A 27 19.69 0.15 3.58
N THR A 28 20.89 0.66 3.29
CA THR A 28 21.13 2.03 2.79
C THR A 28 21.60 2.03 1.33
N PHE A 29 21.82 3.20 0.75
CA PHE A 29 22.14 3.37 -0.67
C PHE A 29 23.65 3.31 -0.99
N GLY A 30 24.49 3.11 0.03
CA GLY A 30 25.95 3.08 -0.08
C GLY A 30 26.59 4.44 0.21
N ASP A 31 27.90 4.45 0.44
CA ASP A 31 28.61 5.57 1.08
C ASP A 31 28.41 6.93 0.38
N THR A 32 28.40 6.98 -0.96
CA THR A 32 28.18 8.22 -1.73
C THR A 32 26.81 8.84 -1.43
N TYR A 33 25.74 8.05 -1.52
CA TYR A 33 24.39 8.54 -1.25
C TYR A 33 24.18 8.78 0.25
N ASP A 34 24.68 7.91 1.12
CA ASP A 34 24.57 8.04 2.57
C ASP A 34 25.24 9.35 3.07
N THR A 35 26.32 9.78 2.42
CA THR A 35 26.98 11.06 2.69
C THR A 35 26.13 12.22 2.18
N PHE A 36 25.68 12.16 0.92
CA PHE A 36 24.81 13.18 0.32
C PHE A 36 23.53 13.42 1.13
N LEU A 37 22.90 12.36 1.63
CA LEU A 37 21.64 12.43 2.38
C LEU A 37 21.80 13.03 3.78
N LYS A 38 23.02 13.11 4.31
CA LYS A 38 23.34 13.78 5.58
C LYS A 38 23.72 15.25 5.40
N GLU A 39 23.97 15.69 4.16
CA GLU A 39 24.24 17.10 3.90
C GLU A 39 23.05 17.97 4.33
N PRO A 40 23.31 19.20 4.81
CA PRO A 40 22.25 20.16 5.12
C PRO A 40 21.29 20.33 3.96
N PHE A 41 20.01 20.52 4.29
CA PHE A 41 19.00 20.81 3.28
C PHE A 41 19.33 22.09 2.53
N VAL A 42 19.25 22.02 1.22
CA VAL A 42 19.37 23.16 0.30
C VAL A 42 18.23 23.05 -0.68
N ILE A 43 17.53 24.17 -0.88
CA ILE A 43 16.37 24.22 -1.77
C ILE A 43 16.86 24.08 -3.22
N PHE A 44 16.77 22.86 -3.77
CA PHE A 44 17.03 22.60 -5.20
C PHE A 44 15.77 22.61 -6.04
N LEU A 45 14.63 22.36 -5.42
CA LEU A 45 13.30 22.26 -6.01
C LEU A 45 12.39 23.02 -5.06
N SER A 46 11.38 23.74 -5.55
CA SER A 46 10.44 24.39 -4.61
C SER A 46 9.58 23.33 -3.92
N GLU A 47 9.09 23.62 -2.73
CA GLU A 47 8.16 22.72 -2.03
C GLU A 47 6.90 22.42 -2.85
N GLN A 48 6.36 23.44 -3.53
CA GLN A 48 5.22 23.25 -4.43
C GLN A 48 5.55 22.25 -5.55
N SER A 49 6.74 22.35 -6.13
CA SER A 49 7.16 21.39 -7.17
C SER A 49 7.40 20.01 -6.57
N ALA A 50 7.98 19.90 -5.37
CA ALA A 50 8.16 18.63 -4.67
C ALA A 50 6.82 17.95 -4.31
N LYS A 51 5.76 18.73 -4.10
CA LYS A 51 4.40 18.27 -3.80
C LYS A 51 3.58 17.84 -5.02
N ASN A 52 3.87 18.39 -6.20
CA ASN A 52 2.99 18.22 -7.36
C ASN A 52 3.68 17.69 -8.62
N ASP A 53 4.99 17.89 -8.78
CA ASP A 53 5.70 17.45 -9.97
C ASP A 53 6.06 15.97 -9.85
N TYR A 54 5.86 15.24 -10.95
CA TYR A 54 6.11 13.81 -11.05
C TYR A 54 7.14 13.51 -12.15
N LEU A 55 8.38 14.01 -11.95
CA LEU A 55 9.42 14.04 -12.99
C LEU A 55 10.69 13.30 -12.57
N ALA A 56 11.40 12.71 -13.54
CA ALA A 56 12.69 12.03 -13.32
C ALA A 56 13.77 12.98 -12.74
N ASN A 57 13.75 14.25 -13.15
CA ASN A 57 14.63 15.30 -12.61
C ASN A 57 14.43 15.58 -11.11
N ASN A 58 13.40 15.03 -10.47
CA ASN A 58 13.19 15.14 -9.03
C ASN A 58 13.97 14.10 -8.24
N GLU A 59 14.61 13.12 -8.88
CA GLU A 59 15.50 12.18 -8.19
C GLU A 59 16.64 12.92 -7.48
N ASN A 60 16.94 12.52 -6.24
CA ASN A 60 17.89 13.15 -5.31
C ASN A 60 17.53 14.60 -4.90
N ARG A 61 16.34 15.09 -5.27
CA ARG A 61 15.81 16.42 -4.90
C ARG A 61 14.49 16.33 -4.13
N ALA A 62 13.58 15.45 -4.54
CA ALA A 62 12.29 15.20 -3.90
C ALA A 62 12.08 13.74 -3.50
N TYR A 63 12.77 12.81 -4.15
CA TYR A 63 12.74 11.38 -3.83
C TYR A 63 14.11 10.75 -4.09
N LYS A 64 14.32 9.53 -3.58
CA LYS A 64 15.47 8.68 -3.96
C LYS A 64 14.95 7.37 -4.50
N ALA A 65 15.34 7.00 -5.72
CA ALA A 65 14.98 5.70 -6.28
C ALA A 65 15.61 4.55 -5.47
N PRO A 66 14.91 3.43 -5.27
CA PRO A 66 15.51 2.22 -4.71
C PRO A 66 16.59 1.66 -5.65
N THR A 67 17.40 0.74 -5.15
CA THR A 67 18.30 -0.04 -6.00
C THR A 67 17.50 -1.04 -6.84
N PHE A 68 17.75 -1.06 -8.14
CA PHE A 68 17.10 -1.96 -9.08
C PHE A 68 18.01 -3.17 -9.38
N ASN A 69 17.68 -4.32 -8.83
CA ASN A 69 18.39 -5.58 -9.06
C ASN A 69 17.41 -6.71 -9.36
N LYS A 70 17.81 -7.63 -10.23
CA LYS A 70 17.08 -8.87 -10.43
C LYS A 70 16.99 -9.67 -9.13
N GLY A 71 15.82 -10.22 -8.87
CA GLY A 71 15.46 -10.91 -7.64
C GLY A 71 15.04 -10.01 -6.49
N GLU A 72 14.95 -8.68 -6.70
CA GLU A 72 14.66 -7.72 -5.64
C GLU A 72 13.61 -6.70 -6.09
N PHE A 73 12.67 -6.37 -5.19
CA PHE A 73 11.77 -5.24 -5.31
C PHE A 73 12.06 -4.24 -4.20
N GLY A 74 12.38 -3.00 -4.55
CA GLY A 74 12.83 -1.99 -3.60
C GLY A 74 11.76 -0.97 -3.22
N ILE A 75 11.71 -0.61 -1.93
CA ILE A 75 10.91 0.48 -1.38
C ILE A 75 11.85 1.41 -0.61
N SER A 76 12.07 2.62 -1.09
CA SER A 76 12.91 3.63 -0.46
C SER A 76 12.11 4.67 0.32
N VAL A 77 12.75 5.30 1.32
CA VAL A 77 12.19 6.45 2.03
C VAL A 77 13.12 7.65 1.89
N TYR A 78 12.55 8.78 1.48
CA TYR A 78 13.25 10.04 1.33
C TYR A 78 12.44 11.18 1.95
N ASP A 79 13.13 12.09 2.61
CA ASP A 79 12.54 13.30 3.19
C ASP A 79 13.08 14.47 2.39
N TYR A 80 12.18 15.29 1.86
CA TYR A 80 12.51 16.46 1.06
C TYR A 80 13.40 17.43 1.85
N TYR A 81 13.14 17.63 3.14
CA TYR A 81 13.94 18.49 4.01
C TYR A 81 15.18 17.80 4.59
N LYS A 82 15.50 16.56 4.15
CA LYS A 82 16.57 15.72 4.70
C LYS A 82 16.52 15.56 6.23
N ASN A 83 15.33 15.57 6.81
CA ASN A 83 15.14 15.32 8.23
C ASN A 83 15.54 13.88 8.56
N GLN A 84 16.62 13.72 9.33
CA GLN A 84 17.17 12.40 9.70
C GLN A 84 16.24 11.59 10.62
N ASN A 85 15.25 12.23 11.25
CA ASN A 85 14.24 11.58 12.07
C ASN A 85 13.00 11.18 11.27
N PHE A 86 12.90 11.57 10.00
CA PHE A 86 11.78 11.16 9.16
C PHE A 86 11.82 9.66 8.91
N SER A 87 10.66 9.03 8.99
CA SER A 87 10.49 7.61 8.69
C SER A 87 9.07 7.34 8.22
N LYS A 88 8.91 6.20 7.54
CA LYS A 88 7.61 5.65 7.17
C LYS A 88 7.51 4.25 7.76
N GLU A 89 6.37 3.96 8.36
CA GLU A 89 6.02 2.60 8.74
C GLU A 89 5.34 1.91 7.56
N ILE A 90 5.71 0.66 7.33
CA ILE A 90 5.06 -0.20 6.36
C ILE A 90 4.71 -1.52 7.03
N LYS A 91 3.61 -2.12 6.59
CA LYS A 91 3.15 -3.41 7.09
C LYS A 91 3.31 -4.46 6.00
N ILE A 92 3.91 -5.58 6.33
CA ILE A 92 4.31 -6.64 5.41
C ILE A 92 3.57 -7.92 5.80
N PHE A 93 2.98 -8.57 4.81
CA PHE A 93 2.29 -9.83 4.95
C PHE A 93 2.99 -10.89 4.12
N TYR A 94 3.49 -11.90 4.81
CA TYR A 94 4.17 -13.02 4.21
C TYR A 94 3.16 -14.13 3.84
N LYS A 95 3.52 -14.95 2.85
CA LYS A 95 2.67 -16.04 2.34
C LYS A 95 2.28 -17.05 3.43
N GLU A 96 3.12 -17.21 4.44
CA GLU A 96 2.89 -18.12 5.58
C GLU A 96 1.93 -17.53 6.63
N GLY A 97 1.40 -16.32 6.41
CA GLY A 97 0.51 -15.62 7.33
C GLY A 97 1.22 -14.80 8.40
N LYS A 98 2.56 -14.80 8.43
CA LYS A 98 3.35 -13.88 9.28
C LYS A 98 3.07 -12.44 8.85
N VAL A 99 2.87 -11.57 9.84
CA VAL A 99 2.71 -10.13 9.66
C VAL A 99 3.84 -9.41 10.37
N GLU A 100 4.45 -8.44 9.72
CA GLU A 100 5.54 -7.66 10.28
C GLU A 100 5.35 -6.17 10.00
N HIS A 101 5.68 -5.35 10.99
CA HIS A 101 5.75 -3.90 10.85
C HIS A 101 7.21 -3.49 10.72
N LYS A 102 7.56 -2.76 9.66
CA LYS A 102 8.91 -2.25 9.46
C LYS A 102 8.89 -0.74 9.34
N THR A 103 9.79 -0.09 10.09
CA THR A 103 10.04 1.34 9.98
C THR A 103 11.25 1.59 9.08
N ILE A 104 11.03 2.26 7.95
CA ILE A 104 12.10 2.66 7.02
C ILE A 104 12.38 4.15 7.24
N LYS A 105 13.62 4.51 7.57
CA LYS A 105 14.02 5.90 7.81
C LYS A 105 14.46 6.60 6.53
N HIS A 106 14.54 7.93 6.58
CA HIS A 106 15.21 8.74 5.57
C HIS A 106 16.56 8.13 5.17
N GLY A 107 16.75 7.91 3.87
CA GLY A 107 17.97 7.35 3.32
C GLY A 107 18.14 5.84 3.50
N GLN A 108 17.08 5.15 3.90
CA GLN A 108 17.01 3.70 3.88
C GLN A 108 16.09 3.19 2.76
N GLN A 109 16.24 1.92 2.47
CA GLN A 109 15.36 1.16 1.60
C GLN A 109 15.14 -0.24 2.16
N LEU A 110 13.92 -0.74 1.96
CA LEU A 110 13.58 -2.14 2.12
C LEU A 110 13.70 -2.83 0.76
N LEU A 111 14.38 -3.97 0.74
CA LEU A 111 14.46 -4.87 -0.42
C LEU A 111 13.62 -6.11 -0.11
N ILE A 112 12.67 -6.42 -0.99
CA ILE A 112 11.82 -7.61 -0.92
C ILE A 112 12.35 -8.62 -1.93
N LYS A 113 12.65 -9.83 -1.48
CA LYS A 113 13.34 -10.88 -2.25
C LYS A 113 12.45 -12.07 -2.60
N GLN A 114 11.20 -12.04 -2.18
CA GLN A 114 10.26 -13.14 -2.31
C GLN A 114 8.93 -12.66 -2.86
N ALA A 115 8.44 -13.38 -3.87
CA ALA A 115 7.13 -13.15 -4.44
C ALA A 115 6.03 -13.65 -3.50
N GLY A 116 4.83 -13.12 -3.64
CA GLY A 116 3.71 -13.47 -2.77
C GLY A 116 3.64 -12.69 -1.47
N ILE A 117 4.53 -11.70 -1.30
CA ILE A 117 4.47 -10.75 -0.19
C ILE A 117 3.48 -9.64 -0.54
N ILE A 118 2.63 -9.27 0.41
CA ILE A 118 1.80 -8.07 0.32
C ILE A 118 2.43 -6.99 1.20
N VAL A 119 2.50 -5.77 0.66
CA VAL A 119 2.96 -4.59 1.38
C VAL A 119 1.83 -3.58 1.47
N ASP A 120 1.70 -2.98 2.63
CA ASP A 120 0.84 -1.84 2.89
C ASP A 120 1.74 -0.66 3.26
N LEU A 121 1.75 0.35 2.39
CA LEU A 121 2.65 1.49 2.47
C LEU A 121 2.12 2.60 3.38
N ASN A 122 0.87 2.50 3.84
CA ASN A 122 0.24 3.49 4.70
C ASN A 122 -0.61 2.80 5.79
N PRO A 123 0.02 2.02 6.68
CA PRO A 123 -0.71 1.13 7.59
C PRO A 123 -1.55 1.85 8.66
N ASP A 124 -1.24 3.11 8.93
CA ASP A 124 -1.93 3.96 9.90
C ASP A 124 -3.10 4.74 9.29
N ALA A 125 -3.35 4.61 7.98
CA ALA A 125 -4.49 5.25 7.34
C ALA A 125 -5.80 4.81 8.02
N SER A 126 -6.58 5.80 8.45
CA SER A 126 -7.86 5.54 9.11
C SER A 126 -8.93 5.00 8.16
N ASP A 127 -8.78 5.27 6.86
CA ASP A 127 -9.57 4.69 5.79
C ASP A 127 -8.73 3.67 5.01
N LEU A 128 -9.26 2.47 4.79
CA LEU A 128 -8.58 1.50 3.92
C LEU A 128 -8.59 1.90 2.45
N TYR A 129 -9.53 2.76 2.02
CA TYR A 129 -9.50 3.30 0.66
C TYR A 129 -8.27 4.18 0.42
N GLU A 130 -7.65 4.68 1.51
CA GLU A 130 -6.38 5.41 1.49
C GLU A 130 -5.16 4.51 1.76
N ARG A 131 -5.36 3.20 1.95
CA ARG A 131 -4.26 2.25 2.12
C ARG A 131 -3.71 1.82 0.77
N ASP A 132 -2.45 2.15 0.59
CA ASP A 132 -1.62 1.78 -0.55
C ASP A 132 -1.13 0.33 -0.39
N VAL A 133 -1.96 -0.63 -0.80
CA VAL A 133 -1.69 -2.08 -0.66
C VAL A 133 -1.27 -2.72 -1.98
N TYR A 134 -0.10 -3.36 -2.01
CA TYR A 134 0.48 -3.97 -3.20
C TYR A 134 0.95 -5.39 -2.98
N TYR A 135 0.80 -6.22 -4.01
CA TYR A 135 1.28 -7.60 -4.04
C TYR A 135 2.52 -7.68 -4.91
N ILE A 136 3.60 -8.22 -4.34
CA ILE A 136 4.87 -8.38 -5.03
C ILE A 136 4.85 -9.68 -5.83
N THR A 137 4.86 -9.54 -7.15
CA THR A 137 4.79 -10.66 -8.10
C THR A 137 6.17 -11.23 -8.40
N GLN A 138 6.22 -12.49 -8.86
CA GLN A 138 7.47 -13.09 -9.32
C GLN A 138 8.05 -12.33 -10.52
N LYS A 139 7.19 -11.85 -11.42
CA LYS A 139 7.60 -11.05 -12.59
C LYS A 139 8.37 -9.79 -12.18
N GLN A 140 7.90 -9.07 -11.16
CA GLN A 140 8.58 -7.87 -10.67
C GLN A 140 9.97 -8.17 -10.11
N LEU A 141 10.13 -9.31 -9.44
CA LEU A 141 11.44 -9.76 -8.97
C LEU A 141 12.33 -10.18 -10.13
N ASP A 142 11.82 -10.98 -11.07
CA ASP A 142 12.60 -11.48 -12.21
C ASP A 142 13.13 -10.35 -13.09
N GLU A 143 12.30 -9.32 -13.31
CA GLU A 143 12.69 -8.12 -14.06
C GLU A 143 13.60 -7.21 -13.23
N GLY A 144 13.32 -7.04 -11.93
CA GLY A 144 14.14 -6.25 -11.00
C GLY A 144 14.29 -4.78 -11.39
N ASN A 145 13.36 -4.25 -12.18
CA ASN A 145 13.44 -2.93 -12.83
C ASN A 145 12.34 -1.96 -12.35
N THR A 146 11.55 -2.34 -11.35
CA THR A 146 10.50 -1.51 -10.76
C THR A 146 10.67 -1.38 -9.26
N GLY A 147 10.20 -0.28 -8.69
CA GLY A 147 10.24 -0.04 -7.25
C GLY A 147 9.43 1.19 -6.84
N ILE A 148 9.47 1.50 -5.56
CA ILE A 148 8.71 2.60 -4.95
C ILE A 148 9.64 3.51 -4.16
N ALA A 149 9.38 4.81 -4.20
CA ALA A 149 9.94 5.76 -3.25
C ALA A 149 8.85 6.51 -2.49
N LEU A 150 8.86 6.38 -1.16
CA LEU A 150 7.96 7.05 -0.24
C LEU A 150 8.57 8.39 0.21
N THR A 151 7.76 9.45 0.18
CA THR A 151 8.19 10.80 0.54
C THR A 151 7.26 11.48 1.55
N ASN A 152 7.50 12.75 1.84
CA ASN A 152 6.65 13.57 2.71
C ASN A 152 5.19 13.63 2.22
N TRP A 153 4.99 13.77 0.92
CA TRP A 153 3.69 14.11 0.34
C TRP A 153 3.21 13.17 -0.77
N GLN A 154 4.14 12.46 -1.43
CA GLN A 154 3.83 11.66 -2.60
C GLN A 154 4.50 10.27 -2.53
N THR A 155 3.88 9.31 -3.20
CA THR A 155 4.46 8.00 -3.51
C THR A 155 4.91 7.98 -4.96
N TYR A 156 6.20 7.74 -5.19
CA TYR A 156 6.76 7.60 -6.53
C TYR A 156 6.81 6.13 -6.92
N TYR A 157 6.13 5.78 -8.01
CA TYR A 157 6.22 4.50 -8.70
C TYR A 157 7.28 4.64 -9.77
N LEU A 158 8.34 3.85 -9.67
CA LEU A 158 9.56 4.03 -10.44
C LEU A 158 9.85 2.82 -11.31
N ARG A 159 10.26 3.09 -12.55
CA ARG A 159 10.92 2.11 -13.43
C ARG A 159 12.38 2.53 -13.62
N SER A 160 13.30 1.56 -13.62
CA SER A 160 14.72 1.84 -13.80
C SER A 160 14.99 2.52 -15.14
N ASP A 161 15.96 3.43 -15.12
CA ASP A 161 16.51 4.08 -16.30
C ASP A 161 18.03 3.89 -16.32
N ASN A 162 18.52 3.28 -17.39
CA ASN A 162 19.94 3.01 -17.60
C ASN A 162 20.54 3.85 -18.74
N ARG A 163 19.83 4.89 -19.22
CA ARG A 163 20.29 5.77 -20.29
C ARG A 163 21.38 6.75 -19.84
N GLY A 164 21.65 6.85 -18.54
CA GLY A 164 22.66 7.76 -17.99
C GLY A 164 22.28 9.24 -18.17
N GLN A 165 20.99 9.55 -18.20
CA GLN A 165 20.53 10.92 -18.38
C GLN A 165 20.95 11.79 -17.19
N MET A 166 21.44 12.99 -17.48
CA MET A 166 21.80 13.95 -16.45
C MET A 166 20.55 14.54 -15.79
N ASN A 167 20.56 14.61 -14.47
CA ASN A 167 19.66 15.46 -13.70
C ASN A 167 20.14 16.90 -13.86
N GLY A 168 19.59 17.63 -14.85
CA GLY A 168 20.09 18.95 -15.25
C GLY A 168 20.30 19.94 -14.09
N PRO A 169 19.32 20.12 -13.17
CA PRO A 169 19.48 20.98 -12.00
C PRO A 169 20.64 20.57 -11.07
N LEU A 170 20.79 19.28 -10.76
CA LEU A 170 21.89 18.80 -9.90
C LEU A 170 23.24 18.85 -10.62
N ALA A 171 23.28 18.45 -11.89
CA ALA A 171 24.49 18.51 -12.72
C ALA A 171 25.02 19.95 -12.79
N LEU A 172 24.15 20.92 -13.06
CA LEU A 172 24.53 22.34 -13.13
C LEU A 172 25.09 22.85 -11.79
N LYS A 173 24.50 22.43 -10.66
CA LYS A 173 25.02 22.78 -9.32
C LYS A 173 26.44 22.25 -9.15
N PHE A 174 26.66 20.96 -9.41
CA PHE A 174 27.96 20.34 -9.22
C PHE A 174 29.02 20.91 -10.18
N ILE A 175 28.65 21.20 -11.43
CA ILE A 175 29.53 21.84 -12.42
C ILE A 175 29.96 23.23 -11.94
N ARG A 176 29.05 24.04 -11.40
CA ARG A 176 29.40 25.37 -10.86
C ARG A 176 30.32 25.29 -9.64
N GLN A 177 30.16 24.25 -8.82
CA GLN A 177 31.02 24.03 -7.66
C GLN A 177 32.42 23.54 -8.04
N GLU A 178 32.51 22.65 -9.03
CA GLU A 178 33.78 22.06 -9.48
C GLU A 178 34.56 22.99 -10.41
N PHE A 179 33.85 23.71 -11.28
CA PHE A 179 34.42 24.57 -12.32
C PHE A 179 33.94 26.02 -12.18
N PRO A 180 34.26 26.72 -11.07
CA PRO A 180 33.73 28.06 -10.77
C PRO A 180 34.12 29.12 -11.82
N ASN A 181 35.20 28.89 -12.56
CA ASN A 181 35.72 29.81 -13.57
C ASN A 181 34.99 29.71 -14.93
N ILE A 182 34.16 28.68 -15.15
CA ILE A 182 33.42 28.48 -16.40
C ILE A 182 32.02 29.07 -16.24
N LYS A 183 31.76 30.19 -16.92
CA LYS A 183 30.47 30.89 -16.84
C LYS A 183 29.40 30.19 -17.69
N PRO A 184 28.20 29.93 -17.17
CA PRO A 184 27.06 29.50 -17.97
C PRO A 184 26.82 30.43 -19.17
N GLY A 185 26.63 29.85 -20.35
CA GLY A 185 26.42 30.60 -21.60
C GLY A 185 27.69 31.15 -22.26
N SER A 186 28.88 30.87 -21.72
CA SER A 186 30.14 31.11 -22.43
C SER A 186 30.38 30.05 -23.51
N ALA A 187 31.22 30.36 -24.51
CA ALA A 187 31.60 29.40 -25.55
C ALA A 187 32.27 28.12 -25.00
N SER A 188 32.90 28.21 -23.82
CA SER A 188 33.52 27.09 -23.12
C SER A 188 32.53 26.28 -22.26
N PHE A 189 31.28 26.71 -22.17
CA PHE A 189 30.25 26.04 -21.37
C PHE A 189 29.53 24.98 -22.21
N ASP A 190 30.01 23.75 -22.07
CA ASP A 190 29.38 22.54 -22.58
C ASP A 190 28.92 21.70 -21.40
N LEU A 191 27.59 21.63 -21.20
CA LEU A 191 27.01 20.98 -20.03
C LEU A 191 27.34 19.48 -19.98
N GLU A 192 27.28 18.80 -21.12
CA GLU A 192 27.50 17.36 -21.21
C GLU A 192 28.98 17.03 -20.99
N LYS A 193 29.88 17.76 -21.65
CA LYS A 193 31.33 17.61 -21.46
C LYS A 193 31.75 17.88 -20.01
N LEU A 194 31.20 18.93 -19.39
CA LEU A 194 31.50 19.27 -18.00
C LEU A 194 30.90 18.26 -17.02
N PHE A 195 29.72 17.72 -17.31
CA PHE A 195 29.12 16.65 -16.51
C PHE A 195 29.98 15.38 -16.53
N HIS A 196 30.53 15.01 -17.68
CA HIS A 196 31.45 13.88 -17.80
C HIS A 196 32.83 14.12 -17.17
N ALA A 197 33.20 15.38 -16.91
CA ALA A 197 34.42 15.74 -16.20
C ALA A 197 34.24 15.85 -14.67
N LEU A 198 33.02 15.70 -14.15
CA LEU A 198 32.77 15.72 -12.70
C LEU A 198 33.44 14.51 -11.99
N PRO A 199 33.82 14.66 -10.71
CA PRO A 199 34.15 13.52 -9.87
C PRO A 199 33.04 12.46 -9.89
N GLU A 200 33.41 11.19 -9.89
CA GLU A 200 32.50 10.04 -10.03
C GLU A 200 31.32 10.10 -9.05
N GLU A 201 31.56 10.51 -7.81
CA GLU A 201 30.53 10.67 -6.78
C GLU A 201 29.47 11.70 -7.16
N LYS A 202 29.88 12.88 -7.66
CA LYS A 202 28.97 13.94 -8.10
C LYS A 202 28.23 13.55 -9.37
N GLN A 203 28.91 12.85 -10.28
CA GLN A 203 28.28 12.32 -11.49
C GLN A 203 27.19 11.30 -11.14
N LYS A 204 27.46 10.35 -10.24
CA LYS A 204 26.47 9.38 -9.74
C LYS A 204 25.25 10.06 -9.11
N LEU A 205 25.46 11.08 -8.27
CA LEU A 205 24.37 11.83 -7.63
C LEU A 205 23.52 12.63 -8.63
N ALA A 206 24.13 13.11 -9.72
CA ALA A 206 23.44 13.87 -10.76
C ALA A 206 23.06 13.01 -11.99
N THR A 207 23.11 11.69 -11.89
CA THR A 207 22.58 10.78 -12.91
C THR A 207 21.18 10.31 -12.49
N ILE A 208 20.24 10.39 -13.42
CA ILE A 208 18.90 9.84 -13.25
C ILE A 208 18.99 8.31 -13.36
N THR A 209 18.44 7.60 -12.38
CA THR A 209 18.43 6.12 -12.36
C THR A 209 17.03 5.55 -12.51
N SER A 210 16.01 6.40 -12.56
CA SER A 210 14.63 5.99 -12.65
C SER A 210 13.73 7.01 -13.36
N ASN A 211 12.66 6.51 -13.96
CA ASN A 211 11.55 7.32 -14.44
C ASN A 211 10.31 7.06 -13.60
N PRO A 212 9.64 8.11 -13.10
CA PRO A 212 8.31 8.00 -12.55
C PRO A 212 7.32 7.48 -13.61
N VAL A 213 6.49 6.53 -13.20
CA VAL A 213 5.41 5.93 -14.00
C VAL A 213 4.13 5.93 -13.18
N ASN A 214 2.99 5.73 -13.82
CA ASN A 214 1.74 5.52 -13.07
C ASN A 214 1.79 4.20 -12.30
N GLU A 215 1.03 4.12 -11.20
CA GLU A 215 0.87 2.90 -10.39
C GLU A 215 0.56 1.66 -11.26
N SER A 216 -0.39 1.80 -12.18
CA SER A 216 -0.79 0.75 -13.14
C SER A 216 0.33 0.33 -14.11
N GLY A 217 1.37 1.16 -14.26
CA GLY A 217 2.59 0.84 -15.00
C GLY A 217 3.54 -0.10 -14.25
N ILE A 218 3.33 -0.31 -12.95
CA ILE A 218 4.07 -1.26 -12.10
C ILE A 218 3.16 -2.40 -11.65
N PHE A 219 1.92 -2.10 -11.27
CA PHE A 219 1.00 -3.04 -10.62
C PHE A 219 -0.16 -3.45 -11.54
N SER A 220 0.10 -4.46 -12.36
CA SER A 220 -0.92 -5.14 -13.17
C SER A 220 -0.96 -6.61 -12.77
N TYR A 221 -2.08 -7.05 -12.20
CA TYR A 221 -2.23 -8.40 -11.66
C TYR A 221 -3.07 -9.28 -12.59
N THR A 222 -2.66 -10.52 -12.74
CA THR A 222 -3.45 -11.59 -13.33
C THR A 222 -4.63 -11.98 -12.43
N SER A 223 -5.59 -12.72 -12.97
CA SER A 223 -6.72 -13.26 -12.20
C SER A 223 -6.27 -14.15 -11.02
N VAL A 224 -5.18 -14.90 -11.20
CA VAL A 224 -4.59 -15.77 -10.17
C VAL A 224 -3.98 -14.94 -9.04
N GLU A 225 -3.20 -13.91 -9.36
CA GLU A 225 -2.61 -13.01 -8.35
C GLU A 225 -3.69 -12.22 -7.61
N LEU A 226 -4.75 -11.79 -8.30
CA LEU A 226 -5.92 -11.19 -7.67
C LEU A 226 -6.61 -12.15 -6.69
N ALA A 227 -6.65 -13.45 -6.99
CA ALA A 227 -7.19 -14.45 -6.06
C ALA A 227 -6.28 -14.63 -4.83
N GLU A 228 -4.96 -14.61 -5.00
CA GLU A 228 -4.01 -14.65 -3.88
C GLU A 228 -4.10 -13.40 -2.99
N ILE A 229 -4.25 -12.22 -3.60
CA ILE A 229 -4.52 -10.97 -2.87
C ILE A 229 -5.81 -11.12 -2.07
N LYS A 230 -6.89 -11.62 -2.69
CA LYS A 230 -8.17 -11.87 -2.01
C LYS A 230 -8.03 -12.86 -0.85
N LYS A 231 -7.19 -13.88 -0.98
CA LYS A 231 -6.96 -14.88 0.08
C LYS A 231 -6.27 -14.29 1.29
N HIS A 232 -5.25 -13.45 1.08
CA HIS A 232 -4.50 -12.81 2.16
C HIS A 232 -5.13 -11.49 2.61
N LYS A 233 -6.16 -11.02 1.90
CA LYS A 233 -6.91 -9.78 2.08
C LYS A 233 -7.36 -9.56 3.52
N LEU A 234 -7.85 -10.61 4.17
CA LEU A 234 -8.33 -10.55 5.54
C LEU A 234 -7.21 -10.12 6.50
N ALA A 235 -6.05 -10.79 6.43
CA ALA A 235 -4.92 -10.46 7.28
C ALA A 235 -4.38 -9.05 7.02
N VAL A 236 -4.45 -8.58 5.77
CA VAL A 236 -3.92 -7.28 5.36
C VAL A 236 -4.62 -6.13 6.09
N VAL A 237 -5.95 -6.15 6.07
CA VAL A 237 -6.76 -4.99 6.45
C VAL A 237 -7.12 -4.92 7.93
N THR A 238 -6.90 -6.00 8.67
CA THR A 238 -7.19 -6.10 10.09
C THR A 238 -5.91 -5.94 10.93
N GLN A 239 -6.01 -5.33 12.10
CA GLN A 239 -4.88 -5.17 13.02
C GLN A 239 -4.70 -6.43 13.88
N HIS A 240 -4.11 -7.48 13.30
CA HIS A 240 -3.78 -8.70 14.04
C HIS A 240 -2.42 -8.61 14.71
N LYS A 241 -2.38 -8.08 15.94
CA LYS A 241 -1.30 -8.39 16.87
C LYS A 241 -1.58 -9.79 17.43
N ASN A 242 -1.07 -10.83 16.77
CA ASN A 242 -0.88 -12.19 17.32
C ASN A 242 -2.07 -12.94 17.95
N GLU A 243 -3.33 -12.54 17.75
CA GLU A 243 -4.50 -13.29 18.23
C GLU A 243 -5.42 -13.63 17.05
N GLU A 244 -5.81 -14.90 16.94
CA GLU A 244 -6.68 -15.44 15.88
C GLU A 244 -7.87 -14.52 15.60
N CYS A 245 -7.96 -14.05 14.35
CA CYS A 245 -9.16 -13.43 13.82
C CYS A 245 -10.28 -14.46 13.77
N SER A 246 -11.08 -14.55 14.82
CA SER A 246 -12.31 -15.31 14.76
C SER A 246 -13.28 -14.43 13.98
N SER A 247 -13.24 -14.42 12.65
CA SER A 247 -14.37 -13.89 11.87
C SER A 247 -15.61 -14.73 12.17
N ILE A 248 -16.81 -14.17 11.99
CA ILE A 248 -18.04 -14.95 12.16
C ILE A 248 -18.86 -14.94 10.89
N SER A 249 -19.05 -16.12 10.32
CA SER A 249 -20.03 -16.32 9.26
C SER A 249 -21.40 -16.58 9.88
N VAL A 250 -22.37 -15.72 9.54
CA VAL A 250 -23.75 -15.72 10.03
C VAL A 250 -24.75 -15.56 8.90
N LYS A 251 -25.98 -16.05 9.11
CA LYS A 251 -27.14 -15.66 8.31
C LYS A 251 -27.74 -14.39 8.94
N ILE A 252 -27.92 -13.36 8.14
CA ILE A 252 -28.46 -12.06 8.60
C ILE A 252 -29.95 -12.03 8.28
N ARG A 253 -30.83 -12.01 9.30
CA ARG A 253 -32.29 -11.92 9.11
C ARG A 253 -32.80 -10.49 9.08
N ASN A 254 -33.87 -10.27 8.32
CA ASN A 254 -34.72 -9.09 8.35
C ASN A 254 -36.18 -9.57 8.39
N GLY A 255 -36.77 -9.61 9.59
CA GLY A 255 -38.05 -10.29 9.82
C GLY A 255 -37.96 -11.80 9.52
N ASP A 256 -38.90 -12.31 8.72
CA ASP A 256 -38.93 -13.72 8.29
C ASP A 256 -37.97 -14.04 7.13
N ASN A 257 -37.39 -13.01 6.51
CA ASN A 257 -36.50 -13.16 5.37
C ASN A 257 -35.03 -13.15 5.77
N VAL A 258 -34.17 -13.70 4.91
CA VAL A 258 -32.70 -13.69 5.07
C VAL A 258 -32.11 -12.81 3.98
N LEU A 259 -31.14 -11.98 4.34
CA LEU A 259 -30.35 -11.21 3.39
C LEU A 259 -29.61 -12.16 2.43
N ARG A 260 -29.59 -11.85 1.14
CA ARG A 260 -28.90 -12.63 0.11
C ARG A 260 -28.22 -11.75 -0.93
N THR A 261 -27.17 -12.26 -1.57
CA THR A 261 -26.50 -11.62 -2.72
C THR A 261 -26.90 -12.28 -4.04
N TRP A 262 -26.98 -11.49 -5.12
CA TRP A 262 -27.35 -11.97 -6.45
C TRP A 262 -26.17 -12.56 -7.26
N GLU A 263 -26.46 -13.44 -8.22
CA GLU A 263 -25.43 -13.93 -9.16
C GLU A 263 -25.00 -12.84 -10.12
N GLY A 264 -23.70 -12.57 -10.22
CA GLY A 264 -23.18 -11.63 -11.22
C GLY A 264 -23.66 -10.19 -11.05
N SER A 265 -24.38 -9.89 -9.96
CA SER A 265 -24.82 -8.55 -9.59
C SER A 265 -24.21 -8.19 -8.23
N THR A 266 -24.03 -6.89 -8.03
CA THR A 266 -23.67 -6.32 -6.75
C THR A 266 -24.88 -6.25 -5.81
N ASP A 267 -26.08 -6.52 -6.28
CA ASP A 267 -27.29 -6.28 -5.49
C ASP A 267 -27.46 -7.25 -4.33
N ILE A 268 -28.09 -6.73 -3.28
CA ILE A 268 -28.42 -7.45 -2.06
C ILE A 268 -29.92 -7.32 -1.85
N SER A 269 -30.58 -8.37 -1.38
CA SER A 269 -32.04 -8.38 -1.22
C SER A 269 -32.47 -9.38 -0.16
N THR A 270 -33.65 -9.17 0.42
CA THR A 270 -34.34 -10.15 1.27
C THR A 270 -35.30 -11.05 0.49
N SER A 271 -35.51 -10.80 -0.82
CA SER A 271 -36.36 -11.64 -1.67
C SER A 271 -35.70 -13.00 -1.95
N ALA A 272 -36.36 -14.07 -1.50
CA ALA A 272 -35.77 -15.40 -1.35
C ALA A 272 -36.13 -16.40 -2.47
N ASN A 273 -37.03 -16.05 -3.39
CA ASN A 273 -37.73 -17.07 -4.18
C ASN A 273 -36.84 -17.79 -5.22
N TRP A 274 -35.65 -17.27 -5.54
CA TRP A 274 -34.81 -17.81 -6.63
C TRP A 274 -33.29 -17.83 -6.34
N ILE A 275 -32.86 -17.45 -5.12
CA ILE A 275 -31.42 -17.32 -4.81
C ILE A 275 -30.95 -18.52 -3.96
N PRO A 276 -29.86 -19.22 -4.33
CA PRO A 276 -29.28 -20.32 -3.55
C PRO A 276 -28.99 -19.98 -2.07
N GLU A 277 -29.08 -20.96 -1.17
CA GLU A 277 -28.89 -20.75 0.28
C GLU A 277 -27.46 -20.36 0.69
N ASP A 278 -26.45 -20.78 -0.06
CA ASP A 278 -25.05 -20.42 0.18
C ASP A 278 -24.77 -18.93 -0.01
N ARG A 279 -25.64 -18.22 -0.73
CA ARG A 279 -25.61 -16.75 -0.90
C ARG A 279 -26.32 -15.98 0.21
N SER A 280 -26.77 -16.67 1.25
CA SER A 280 -27.34 -16.05 2.44
C SER A 280 -26.36 -15.96 3.62
N ILE A 281 -25.10 -16.38 3.40
CA ILE A 281 -24.07 -16.38 4.43
C ILE A 281 -23.20 -15.14 4.26
N PHE A 282 -23.13 -14.34 5.32
CA PHE A 282 -22.28 -13.16 5.41
C PHE A 282 -21.22 -13.39 6.46
N THR A 283 -19.97 -13.12 6.13
CA THR A 283 -18.86 -13.18 7.09
C THR A 283 -18.58 -11.78 7.60
N ILE A 284 -18.83 -11.59 8.91
CA ILE A 284 -18.51 -10.36 9.63
C ILE A 284 -17.07 -10.47 10.10
N ILE A 285 -16.29 -9.51 9.63
CA ILE A 285 -14.84 -9.47 9.78
C ILE A 285 -14.49 -8.23 10.57
N PRO A 286 -14.05 -8.37 11.82
CA PRO A 286 -13.67 -7.21 12.60
C PRO A 286 -12.33 -6.59 12.22
N ILE A 287 -12.23 -5.27 12.35
CA ILE A 287 -11.01 -4.53 11.98
C ILE A 287 -9.95 -4.56 13.09
N GLU A 288 -10.36 -4.27 14.32
CA GLU A 288 -9.46 -4.14 15.49
C GLU A 288 -10.16 -4.52 16.80
N LYS A 289 -9.50 -5.34 17.63
CA LYS A 289 -10.11 -5.94 18.83
C LYS A 289 -10.61 -4.85 19.77
N GLY A 290 -11.83 -4.99 20.29
CA GLY A 290 -12.44 -3.94 21.10
C GLY A 290 -12.97 -2.74 20.29
N PHE A 291 -13.06 -2.85 18.95
CA PHE A 291 -13.78 -1.90 18.09
C PHE A 291 -15.01 -2.53 17.43
N ASN A 292 -16.03 -1.72 17.18
CA ASN A 292 -17.28 -2.12 16.54
C ASN A 292 -17.27 -1.87 15.02
N LYS A 293 -16.10 -1.64 14.43
CA LYS A 293 -15.94 -1.47 12.98
C LYS A 293 -15.61 -2.80 12.32
N VAL A 294 -16.29 -3.11 11.22
CA VAL A 294 -16.22 -4.41 10.53
C VAL A 294 -16.27 -4.27 9.02
N TYR A 295 -15.75 -5.28 8.34
CA TYR A 295 -16.11 -5.63 6.97
C TYR A 295 -17.20 -6.69 6.97
N ILE A 296 -17.95 -6.71 5.88
CA ILE A 296 -18.95 -7.74 5.62
C ILE A 296 -18.64 -8.33 4.26
N GLU A 297 -18.20 -9.57 4.28
CA GLU A 297 -17.95 -10.37 3.08
C GLU A 297 -19.17 -11.22 2.75
N ALA A 298 -19.49 -11.31 1.46
CA ALA A 298 -20.48 -12.23 0.93
C ALA A 298 -20.01 -12.73 -0.45
N ASN A 299 -20.02 -14.05 -0.66
CA ASN A 299 -19.67 -14.67 -1.94
C ASN A 299 -18.32 -14.16 -2.54
N ALA A 300 -17.26 -14.12 -1.73
CA ALA A 300 -15.93 -13.60 -2.12
C ALA A 300 -15.91 -12.13 -2.63
N THR A 301 -16.94 -11.37 -2.28
CA THR A 301 -17.11 -9.93 -2.52
C THR A 301 -17.46 -9.22 -1.22
N TYR A 302 -17.42 -7.88 -1.20
CA TYR A 302 -17.60 -7.11 0.04
C TYR A 302 -18.78 -6.17 -0.08
N LEU A 303 -19.58 -6.09 0.99
CA LEU A 303 -20.67 -5.14 1.11
C LEU A 303 -20.15 -3.72 1.12
N THR A 304 -20.63 -2.90 0.20
CA THR A 304 -20.13 -1.57 -0.09
C THR A 304 -21.25 -0.57 -0.28
N SER A 305 -20.93 0.70 -0.10
CA SER A 305 -21.84 1.78 -0.46
C SER A 305 -21.11 2.89 -1.18
N ALA A 306 -21.07 2.85 -2.51
CA ALA A 306 -20.44 3.87 -3.34
C ALA A 306 -21.53 4.66 -4.07
N ASN A 307 -21.40 5.99 -4.12
CA ASN A 307 -22.35 6.88 -4.81
C ASN A 307 -23.82 6.74 -4.37
N GLY A 308 -24.07 6.32 -3.12
CA GLY A 308 -25.43 6.12 -2.58
C GLY A 308 -26.07 4.77 -2.94
N GLU A 309 -25.43 3.97 -3.80
CA GLU A 309 -25.84 2.60 -4.11
C GLU A 309 -25.15 1.61 -3.17
N VAL A 310 -25.88 0.58 -2.75
CA VAL A 310 -25.35 -0.47 -1.87
C VAL A 310 -25.22 -1.77 -2.66
N GLY A 311 -24.02 -2.37 -2.64
CA GLY A 311 -23.82 -3.65 -3.29
C GLY A 311 -22.55 -4.42 -2.90
N ALA A 312 -22.31 -5.56 -3.53
CA ALA A 312 -21.27 -6.53 -3.24
C ALA A 312 -20.28 -6.66 -4.40
N THR A 313 -19.02 -6.28 -4.20
CA THR A 313 -18.09 -6.01 -5.30
C THR A 313 -16.64 -6.47 -5.04
N GLY A 314 -15.82 -6.53 -6.10
CA GLY A 314 -14.43 -7.02 -6.07
C GLY A 314 -13.39 -6.04 -5.50
N PHE A 315 -12.28 -6.55 -4.95
CA PHE A 315 -11.36 -5.78 -4.08
C PHE A 315 -10.71 -4.52 -4.69
N ARG A 316 -10.41 -4.49 -6.00
CA ARG A 316 -9.79 -3.30 -6.64
C ARG A 316 -10.69 -2.06 -6.67
N ALA A 317 -11.92 -2.16 -6.17
CA ALA A 317 -12.84 -1.04 -6.12
C ALA A 317 -13.40 -0.72 -4.71
N TYR A 318 -13.01 -1.42 -3.63
CA TYR A 318 -13.83 -1.40 -2.40
C TYR A 318 -13.08 -1.74 -1.09
N GLY A 319 -13.43 -1.11 0.04
CA GLY A 319 -14.44 -1.67 0.95
C GLY A 319 -14.92 -0.73 2.07
N GLN A 320 -16.21 -0.41 2.03
CA GLN A 320 -16.94 0.33 3.04
C GLN A 320 -16.70 -0.25 4.44
N VAL A 321 -16.17 0.55 5.35
CA VAL A 321 -16.16 0.22 6.78
C VAL A 321 -17.58 0.37 7.30
N TRP A 322 -18.10 -0.69 7.90
CA TRP A 322 -19.38 -0.67 8.59
C TRP A 322 -19.15 -0.57 10.09
N THR A 323 -19.90 0.30 10.74
CA THR A 323 -20.03 0.33 12.19
C THR A 323 -21.19 -0.57 12.57
N LEU A 324 -20.92 -1.62 13.35
CA LEU A 324 -21.94 -2.40 14.04
C LEU A 324 -22.53 -1.57 15.17
N VAL A 325 -23.80 -1.21 15.01
CA VAL A 325 -24.58 -0.54 16.06
C VAL A 325 -25.41 -1.62 16.74
N ASN A 326 -25.01 -1.99 17.95
CA ASN A 326 -25.72 -2.96 18.78
C ASN A 326 -27.03 -2.32 19.32
N TYR A 327 -28.16 -2.99 19.10
CA TYR A 327 -29.49 -2.59 19.58
C TYR A 327 -29.98 -3.44 20.77
N GLY A 328 -29.14 -4.33 21.30
CA GLY A 328 -29.53 -5.32 22.31
C GLY A 328 -30.31 -6.48 21.72
N PHE A 329 -30.63 -7.49 22.53
CA PHE A 329 -31.47 -8.63 22.15
C PHE A 329 -31.08 -9.24 20.79
N GLU A 330 -29.79 -9.55 20.62
CA GLU A 330 -29.31 -10.27 19.43
C GLU A 330 -29.66 -9.55 18.12
N SER A 331 -29.60 -8.22 18.16
CA SER A 331 -29.97 -7.36 17.04
C SER A 331 -28.95 -6.26 16.82
N PHE A 332 -28.66 -5.97 15.56
CA PHE A 332 -27.74 -4.91 15.18
C PHE A 332 -28.21 -4.17 13.93
N SER A 333 -27.69 -2.97 13.72
CA SER A 333 -27.76 -2.28 12.43
C SER A 333 -26.36 -1.96 11.92
N LEU A 334 -26.29 -1.61 10.64
CA LEU A 334 -25.03 -1.29 9.97
C LEU A 334 -25.03 0.17 9.56
N LYS A 335 -23.95 0.87 9.89
CA LYS A 335 -23.76 2.28 9.57
C LYS A 335 -22.47 2.47 8.77
N ASN A 336 -22.51 3.16 7.65
CA ASN A 336 -21.34 3.42 6.83
C ASN A 336 -20.42 4.49 7.46
N ASN A 337 -19.26 4.75 6.85
CA ASN A 337 -18.27 5.75 7.29
C ASN A 337 -18.78 7.20 7.21
N HIS A 338 -19.77 7.48 6.35
CA HIS A 338 -20.47 8.76 6.29
C HIS A 338 -21.58 8.91 7.34
N GLY A 339 -21.79 7.90 8.18
CA GLY A 339 -22.75 7.93 9.25
C GLY A 339 -24.19 7.61 8.84
N GLN A 340 -24.38 7.03 7.66
CA GLN A 340 -25.69 6.64 7.13
C GLN A 340 -25.99 5.18 7.45
N TYR A 341 -27.22 4.87 7.80
CA TYR A 341 -27.66 3.52 8.10
C TYR A 341 -28.02 2.74 6.84
N LEU A 342 -27.76 1.43 6.88
CA LEU A 342 -28.25 0.49 5.89
C LEU A 342 -29.75 0.24 6.09
N SER A 343 -30.51 0.34 5.00
CA SER A 343 -31.94 0.07 4.94
C SER A 343 -32.19 -0.91 3.79
N VAL A 344 -32.65 -2.11 4.14
CA VAL A 344 -32.94 -3.23 3.25
C VAL A 344 -34.44 -3.49 3.25
N HIS A 345 -35.01 -3.53 2.05
CA HIS A 345 -36.36 -3.98 1.76
C HIS A 345 -36.32 -5.13 0.75
N ASP A 346 -37.46 -5.80 0.55
CA ASP A 346 -37.55 -6.99 -0.31
C ASP A 346 -37.03 -6.76 -1.74
N THR A 347 -37.19 -5.57 -2.28
CA THR A 347 -36.79 -5.24 -3.66
C THR A 347 -35.78 -4.11 -3.78
N SER A 348 -35.30 -3.55 -2.66
CA SER A 348 -34.35 -2.43 -2.71
C SER A 348 -33.45 -2.35 -1.48
N VAL A 349 -32.24 -1.85 -1.69
CA VAL A 349 -31.30 -1.53 -0.63
C VAL A 349 -30.86 -0.08 -0.80
N ARG A 350 -30.82 0.66 0.29
CA ARG A 350 -30.47 2.07 0.30
C ARG A 350 -29.75 2.46 1.59
N LEU A 351 -29.10 3.62 1.52
CA LEU A 351 -28.60 4.32 2.70
C LEU A 351 -29.61 5.36 3.18
N THR A 352 -29.67 5.59 4.48
CA THR A 352 -30.55 6.58 5.10
C THR A 352 -29.88 7.23 6.30
N ASP A 353 -29.99 8.55 6.41
CA ASP A 353 -29.53 9.28 7.61
C ASP A 353 -30.52 9.15 8.78
N LYS A 354 -31.72 8.63 8.51
CA LYS A 354 -32.82 8.48 9.47
C LYS A 354 -32.71 7.16 10.25
N PRO A 355 -32.43 7.17 11.58
CA PRO A 355 -32.26 5.96 12.36
C PRO A 355 -33.52 5.07 12.41
N ASP A 356 -34.71 5.66 12.40
CA ASP A 356 -36.01 4.97 12.40
C ASP A 356 -36.31 4.22 11.10
N LYS A 357 -35.53 4.48 10.04
CA LYS A 357 -35.65 3.82 8.74
C LYS A 357 -34.54 2.81 8.49
N ASN A 358 -33.68 2.56 9.47
CA ASN A 358 -32.65 1.54 9.34
C ASN A 358 -33.28 0.14 9.33
N THR A 359 -32.52 -0.82 8.83
CA THR A 359 -32.84 -2.23 9.04
C THR A 359 -32.13 -2.70 10.29
N ILE A 360 -32.92 -3.25 11.21
CA ILE A 360 -32.42 -3.97 12.37
C ILE A 360 -32.35 -5.43 11.97
N PHE A 361 -31.12 -5.94 11.91
CA PHE A 361 -30.85 -7.31 11.58
C PHE A 361 -30.88 -8.16 12.85
N SER A 362 -31.51 -9.32 12.75
CA SER A 362 -31.50 -10.35 13.79
C SER A 362 -30.54 -11.48 13.42
N ILE A 363 -29.84 -12.01 14.42
CA ILE A 363 -28.90 -13.15 14.31
C ILE A 363 -29.45 -14.43 14.94
N THR A 364 -30.76 -14.49 15.20
CA THR A 364 -31.48 -15.57 15.92
C THR A 364 -31.22 -17.00 15.44
N ILE A 365 -30.62 -17.20 14.25
CA ILE A 365 -30.23 -18.53 13.76
C ILE A 365 -28.92 -19.03 14.41
N GLN A 366 -28.08 -18.13 14.95
CA GLN A 366 -26.73 -18.45 15.45
C GLN A 366 -26.34 -17.63 16.69
N THR A 367 -27.32 -17.40 17.57
CA THR A 367 -27.20 -16.61 18.80
C THR A 367 -25.98 -16.97 19.65
N ASP A 368 -25.81 -18.24 19.98
CA ASP A 368 -24.73 -18.68 20.88
C ASP A 368 -23.35 -18.37 20.29
N LYS A 369 -23.16 -18.72 19.00
CA LYS A 369 -21.93 -18.46 18.26
C LYS A 369 -21.61 -16.97 18.19
N TRP A 370 -22.62 -16.11 18.03
CA TRP A 370 -22.45 -14.67 18.02
C TRP A 370 -22.08 -14.11 19.39
N ASN A 371 -22.73 -14.58 20.45
CA ASN A 371 -22.46 -14.11 21.81
C ASN A 371 -21.05 -14.53 22.26
N GLU A 372 -20.63 -15.76 21.97
CA GLU A 372 -19.25 -16.23 22.19
C GLU A 372 -18.24 -15.38 21.42
N TRP A 373 -18.53 -15.10 20.15
CA TRP A 373 -17.71 -14.25 19.30
C TRP A 373 -17.60 -12.81 19.82
N LEU A 374 -18.72 -12.19 20.18
CA LEU A 374 -18.77 -10.85 20.77
C LEU A 374 -18.00 -10.79 22.08
N ALA A 375 -18.16 -11.76 22.97
CA ALA A 375 -17.44 -11.81 24.24
C ALA A 375 -15.93 -11.90 24.05
N LYS A 376 -15.47 -12.65 23.04
CA LYS A 376 -14.04 -12.74 22.68
C LYS A 376 -13.52 -11.44 22.06
N TRP A 377 -14.34 -10.78 21.25
CA TRP A 377 -13.92 -9.67 20.40
C TRP A 377 -14.11 -8.27 21.01
N TYR A 378 -15.25 -8.03 21.62
CA TYR A 378 -15.68 -6.75 22.16
C TYR A 378 -16.13 -6.91 23.63
N PRO A 379 -15.25 -7.38 24.53
CA PRO A 379 -15.62 -7.82 25.89
C PRO A 379 -16.24 -6.73 26.79
N SER A 380 -16.20 -5.47 26.36
CA SER A 380 -16.84 -4.34 27.05
C SER A 380 -18.35 -4.20 26.77
N LYS A 381 -18.94 -5.04 25.93
CA LYS A 381 -20.40 -5.20 25.75
C LYS A 381 -20.77 -6.67 25.76
#